data_AF-A0A920F017-F1
#
_entry.id   AF-A0A920F017-F1
#
_cell.length_a   1.000
_cell.length_b   1.000
_cell.length_c   1.000
_cell.angle_alpha   90.00
_cell.angle_beta   90.00
_cell.angle_gamma   90.00
#
_symmetry.space_group_name_H-M   'P 1'
#
loop_
_entity.id
_entity.type
_entity.pdbx_description
1 polymer ?
#
loop_
_entity_poly.entity_id
_entity_poly.type
_entity_poly.pdbx_seq_one_letter_code
_entity_poly.pdbx_strand_id
1 'polypeptide(L)' 'MGYYVLKNHGAAIKSLKLLKKNYSKYPKLPEAMLTLSAALVETKKNNEATKILKEIVENTPSTDAALTAKERLKALSKK' A
#
# COMPACT_ATOMS: atom_id res chain seq x y z
N MET A 1 23.15 -3.64 -5.62
CA MET A 1 22.01 -3.29 -4.74
C MET A 1 20.70 -3.77 -5.37
N GLY A 2 20.27 -5.00 -5.06
CA GLY A 2 19.13 -5.63 -5.75
C GLY A 2 18.48 -6.71 -4.89
N TYR A 3 17.98 -6.35 -3.71
CA TYR A 3 17.24 -7.26 -2.82
C TYR A 3 15.73 -7.29 -3.10
N TYR A 4 15.28 -6.84 -4.28
CA TYR A 4 13.97 -6.22 -4.37
C TYR A 4 12.82 -7.04 -4.95
N VAL A 5 13.02 -8.07 -5.76
CA VAL A 5 11.92 -8.43 -6.67
C VAL A 5 11.13 -9.70 -6.31
N LEU A 6 11.69 -10.75 -5.69
CA LEU A 6 10.99 -12.06 -5.79
C LEU A 6 10.77 -12.89 -4.52
N LYS A 7 11.48 -12.66 -3.40
CA LYS A 7 11.32 -13.55 -2.22
C LYS A 7 10.84 -12.90 -0.93
N ASN A 8 10.72 -11.58 -0.88
CA ASN A 8 10.49 -10.89 0.40
C ASN A 8 9.26 -9.98 0.47
N HIS A 9 8.32 -10.11 -0.47
CA HIS A 9 7.05 -9.39 -0.39
C HIS A 9 6.32 -9.63 0.94
N GLY A 10 6.43 -10.84 1.50
CA GLY A 10 5.91 -11.17 2.83
C GLY A 10 6.55 -10.37 3.97
N ALA A 11 7.87 -10.17 3.96
CA ALA A 11 8.52 -9.32 4.97
C ALA A 11 8.25 -7.84 4.71
N ALA A 12 8.18 -7.39 3.45
CA ALA A 12 7.80 -6.02 3.11
C ALA A 12 6.42 -5.67 3.71
N ILE A 13 5.45 -6.59 3.57
CA ILE A 13 4.12 -6.42 4.18
C ILE A 13 4.20 -6.33 5.71
N LYS A 14 5.00 -7.19 6.36
CA LYS A 14 5.18 -7.16 7.82
C LYS A 14 5.85 -5.86 8.28
N SER A 15 6.93 -5.46 7.62
CA SER A 15 7.69 -4.24 7.93
C SER A 15 6.81 -3.00 7.75
N LEU A 16 6.02 -2.95 6.68
CA LEU A 16 5.11 -1.83 6.41
C LEU A 16 3.91 -1.79 7.36
N LYS A 17 3.39 -2.94 7.80
CA LYS A 17 2.39 -3.00 8.89
C LYS A 17 2.95 -2.51 10.22
N LEU A 18 4.19 -2.88 10.54
CA LEU A 18 4.88 -2.40 11.73
C LEU A 18 5.13 -0.89 11.64
N LEU A 19 5.55 -0.40 10.47
CA LEU A 19 5.76 1.01 10.20
C LEU A 19 4.47 1.79 10.35
N LYS A 20 3.33 1.31 9.83
CA LYS A 20 2.02 1.91 10.09
C LYS A 20 1.72 2.00 11.59
N LYS A 21 1.96 0.93 12.35
CA LYS A 21 1.68 0.90 13.80
C LYS A 21 2.60 1.84 14.59
N ASN A 22 3.86 1.96 14.19
CA ASN A 22 4.88 2.71 14.92
C ASN A 22 4.98 4.18 14.46
N TYR A 23 4.54 4.48 13.23
CA TYR A 23 4.71 5.76 12.55
C TYR A 23 3.41 6.31 11.95
N SER A 24 2.26 6.15 12.63
CA SER A 24 0.98 6.74 12.21
C SER A 24 1.01 8.26 11.97
N LYS A 25 1.99 8.98 12.54
CA LYS A 25 2.11 10.44 12.46
C LYS A 25 3.11 10.92 11.40
N TYR A 26 3.65 10.01 10.58
CA TYR A 26 4.72 10.34 9.63
C TYR A 26 4.13 10.89 8.32
N PRO A 27 4.62 12.03 7.80
CA PRO A 27 4.06 12.67 6.61
C PRO A 27 4.22 11.81 5.33
N LYS A 28 5.17 10.87 5.30
CA LYS A 28 5.36 9.91 4.19
C LYS A 28 4.65 8.57 4.38
N LEU A 29 3.83 8.43 5.43
CA LEU A 29 3.02 7.23 5.64
C LEU A 29 2.15 6.85 4.42
N PRO A 30 1.44 7.77 3.74
CA PRO A 30 0.62 7.41 2.57
C PRO A 30 1.44 6.84 1.40
N GLU A 31 2.68 7.31 1.21
CA GLU A 31 3.59 6.82 0.17
C GLU A 31 4.08 5.39 0.48
N ALA A 32 4.39 5.11 1.74
CA ALA A 32 4.71 3.76 2.20
C ALA A 32 3.52 2.81 2.09
N MET A 33 2.31 3.28 2.39
CA MET A 33 1.06 2.51 2.24
C MET A 33 0.75 2.20 0.77
N LEU A 34 1.06 3.10 -0.16
CA LEU A 34 0.96 2.81 -1.59
C LEU A 34 1.89 1.66 -1.99
N THR A 35 3.15 1.72 -1.54
CA THR A 35 4.13 0.66 -1.80
C THR A 35 3.66 -0.68 -1.21
N LEU A 36 3.08 -0.65 -0.01
CA LEU A 36 2.46 -1.82 0.62
C LEU A 36 1.33 -2.40 -0.24
N SER A 37 0.44 -1.54 -0.73
CA SER A 37 -0.68 -1.98 -1.56
C SER A 37 -0.20 -2.62 -2.87
N ALA A 38 0.86 -2.08 -3.49
CA ALA A 38 1.46 -2.65 -4.68
C ALA A 38 2.02 -4.07 -4.41
N ALA A 39 2.80 -4.24 -3.34
CA ALA A 39 3.32 -5.54 -2.93
C ALA A 39 2.18 -6.54 -2.59
N LEU A 40 1.08 -6.08 -2.01
CA LEU A 40 -0.09 -6.91 -1.75
C LEU A 40 -0.76 -7.38 -3.05
N VAL A 41 -0.88 -6.51 -4.05
CA VAL A 41 -1.40 -6.91 -5.38
C VAL A 41 -0.49 -7.92 -6.06
N GLU A 42 0.83 -7.72 -6.02
CA GLU A 42 1.81 -8.67 -6.59
C GLU A 42 1.76 -10.04 -5.89
N THR A 43 1.47 -10.06 -4.59
CA THR A 43 1.31 -11.31 -3.82
C THR A 43 -0.08 -11.94 -3.93
N LYS A 44 -0.92 -11.49 -4.88
CA LYS A 44 -2.33 -11.90 -5.05
C LYS A 44 -3.22 -11.62 -3.84
N LYS A 45 -2.79 -10.78 -2.91
CA LYS A 45 -3.53 -10.36 -1.71
C LYS A 45 -4.40 -9.13 -2.00
N ASN A 46 -5.25 -9.25 -3.02
CA ASN A 46 -6.07 -8.13 -3.50
C ASN A 46 -6.98 -7.59 -2.39
N ASN A 47 -7.56 -8.44 -1.55
CA ASN A 47 -8.41 -8.01 -0.42
C ASN A 47 -7.68 -7.10 0.58
N GLU A 48 -6.42 -7.43 0.94
CA GLU A 48 -5.62 -6.57 1.82
C GLU A 48 -5.22 -5.28 1.10
N ALA A 49 -4.85 -5.37 -0.19
CA ALA A 49 -4.50 -4.20 -0.99
C ALA A 49 -5.66 -3.18 -1.05
N THR A 50 -6.87 -3.65 -1.34
CA THR A 50 -8.07 -2.79 -1.42
C THR A 50 -8.36 -2.09 -0.09
N LYS A 51 -8.17 -2.77 1.05
CA LYS A 51 -8.32 -2.15 2.38
C LYS A 51 -7.31 -1.03 2.59
N ILE A 52 -6.03 -1.28 2.29
CA ILE A 52 -4.97 -0.26 2.41
C ILE A 52 -5.25 0.93 1.48
N LEU A 53 -5.63 0.67 0.23
CA LEU A 53 -5.94 1.71 -0.74
C LEU A 53 -7.13 2.58 -0.31
N LYS A 54 -8.21 1.98 0.22
CA LYS A 54 -9.34 2.74 0.79
C LYS A 54 -8.88 3.64 1.92
N GLU A 55 -8.08 3.10 2.84
CA GLU A 55 -7.60 3.85 4.01
C GLU A 55 -6.73 5.05 3.61
N ILE A 56 -5.90 4.94 2.56
CA ILE A 56 -5.13 6.07 2.00
C ILE A 56 -6.07 7.15 1.47
N VAL A 57 -7.11 6.75 0.72
CA VAL A 57 -8.06 7.70 0.13
C VAL A 57 -8.88 8.41 1.20
N GLU A 58 -9.24 7.71 2.28
CA GLU A 58 -9.99 8.28 3.39
C GLU A 58 -9.14 9.19 4.27
N ASN A 59 -7.88 8.82 4.54
CA ASN A 59 -6.99 9.59 5.42
C ASN A 59 -6.26 10.73 4.70
N THR A 60 -6.01 10.60 3.39
CA THR A 60 -5.16 11.56 2.63
C THR A 60 -5.73 11.97 1.27
N PRO A 61 -7.01 12.35 1.17
CA PRO A 61 -7.72 12.54 -0.12
C PRO A 61 -7.14 13.62 -1.06
N SER A 62 -6.35 14.58 -0.56
CA SER A 62 -5.75 15.68 -1.34
C SER A 62 -4.30 15.43 -1.79
N THR A 63 -3.77 14.21 -1.60
CA THR A 63 -2.40 13.88 -2.01
C THR A 63 -2.37 13.07 -3.30
N ASP A 64 -1.28 13.17 -4.06
CA ASP A 64 -1.01 12.33 -5.24
C ASP A 64 -1.10 10.83 -4.92
N ALA A 65 -0.79 10.48 -3.67
CA ALA A 65 -0.92 9.12 -3.16
C ALA A 65 -2.38 8.62 -3.19
N ALA A 66 -3.35 9.47 -2.83
CA ALA A 66 -4.77 9.12 -2.90
C ALA A 66 -5.28 9.01 -4.34
N LEU A 67 -4.81 9.85 -5.27
CA LEU A 67 -5.15 9.72 -6.69
C LEU A 67 -4.71 8.35 -7.23
N THR A 68 -3.43 8.02 -7.01
CA THR A 68 -2.86 6.72 -7.39
C THR A 68 -3.60 5.57 -6.72
N ALA A 69 -3.97 5.74 -5.44
CA ALA A 69 -4.69 4.71 -4.70
C ALA A 69 -6.09 4.45 -5.28
N LYS A 70 -6.83 5.51 -5.66
CA LYS A 70 -8.15 5.38 -6.31
C LYS A 70 -8.04 4.65 -7.65
N GLU A 71 -7.04 4.96 -8.46
CA GLU A 71 -6.82 4.28 -9.74
C GLU A 71 -6.55 2.78 -9.55
N ARG A 72 -5.63 2.45 -8.64
CA ARG A 72 -5.30 1.05 -8.30
C ARG A 72 -6.51 0.30 -7.75
N LEU A 73 -7.29 0.93 -6.88
CA LEU A 73 -8.50 0.35 -6.30
C LEU A 73 -9.55 0.04 -7.39
N LYS A 74 -9.76 0.99 -8.32
CA LYS A 74 -10.66 0.80 -9.47
C LYS A 74 -10.19 -0.33 -10.38
N ALA A 75 -8.89 -0.44 -10.63
CA ALA A 75 -8.30 -1.53 -11.41
C ALA A 75 -8.50 -2.90 -10.73
N LEU A 76 -8.38 -2.97 -9.40
CA LEU A 76 -8.59 -4.20 -8.63
C LEU A 76 -10.06 -4.63 -8.53
N SER A 77 -10.99 -3.67 -8.52
CA SER A 77 -12.44 -3.95 -8.45
C SER A 77 -13.04 -4.39 -9.79
N LYS A 78 -12.32 -4.24 -10.91
CA LYS A 78 -12.80 -4.52 -12.26
C LYS A 78 -12.37 -5.91 -12.77
N LYS A 79 -11.86 -6.77 -11.90
CA LYS A 79 -11.38 -8.13 -12.22
C LYS A 79 -12.23 -9.17 -11.50
#